data_AF-A0A2K3K3S6-F1
#
_entry.id   AF-A0A2K3K3S6-F1
#
_cell.length_a   1.000
_cell.length_b   1.000
_cell.length_c   1.000
_cell.angle_alpha   90.00
_cell.angle_beta   90.00
_cell.angle_gamma   90.00
#
_symmetry.space_group_name_H-M   'P 1'
#
loop_
_entity.id
_entity.type
_entity.pdbx_description
1 polymer ?
#
loop_
_entity_poly.entity_id
_entity_poly.type
_entity_poly.pdbx_seq_one_letter_code
_entity_poly.pdbx_strand_id
1 'polypeptide(L)'
;MPGADYQLIKLLNLNPSIKRFMLYHQGCFAGGTVLRLAKDLAENNIGARVLVVCSEITVVTFRGPNENHLDSLVGQALFGDGASSVIVGSDPDTTIERPLFHIVSASATVLPNSEGNFFF
;
A
#
# COMPACT_ATOMS: atom_id res chain seq x y z
N MET A 1 19.26 -6.67 -3.18
CA MET A 1 19.12 -5.71 -2.05
C MET A 1 17.86 -6.08 -1.29
N PRO A 2 17.84 -6.12 0.05
CA PRO A 2 16.60 -6.34 0.79
C PRO A 2 15.60 -5.20 0.52
N GLY A 3 14.30 -5.52 0.52
CA GLY A 3 13.22 -4.58 0.21
C GLY A 3 12.96 -3.53 1.30
N ALA A 4 12.05 -2.61 1.02
CA ALA A 4 11.66 -1.55 1.94
C ALA A 4 11.04 -2.10 3.23
N ASP A 5 10.32 -3.24 3.14
CA ASP A 5 9.78 -3.98 4.28
C ASP A 5 10.87 -4.41 5.28
N TYR A 6 12.04 -4.82 4.79
CA TYR A 6 13.18 -5.16 5.64
C TYR A 6 13.78 -3.92 6.31
N GLN A 7 13.90 -2.81 5.58
CA GLN A 7 14.40 -1.55 6.14
C GLN A 7 13.46 -1.02 7.21
N LEU A 8 12.15 -1.11 6.98
CA LEU A 8 11.12 -0.69 7.93
C LEU A 8 11.23 -1.45 9.25
N ILE A 9 11.46 -2.76 9.21
CA ILE A 9 11.66 -3.58 10.43
C ILE A 9 12.87 -3.12 11.22
N LYS A 10 13.98 -2.80 10.55
CA LYS A 10 15.17 -2.27 11.22
C LYS A 10 14.90 -0.90 11.84
N LEU A 11 14.26 0.00 11.10
CA LEU A 11 13.99 1.36 11.55
C LEU A 11 13.02 1.39 12.74
N LEU A 12 12.01 0.52 12.73
CA LEU A 12 11.00 0.43 13.80
C LEU A 12 11.38 -0.57 14.90
N ASN A 13 12.56 -1.19 14.82
CA ASN A 13 13.04 -2.23 15.74
C ASN A 13 12.00 -3.35 15.99
N LEU A 14 11.36 -3.81 14.91
CA LEU A 14 10.34 -4.85 14.99
C LEU A 14 10.96 -6.24 15.15
N ASN A 15 10.15 -7.20 15.58
CA ASN A 15 10.58 -8.59 15.72
C ASN A 15 11.11 -9.14 14.37
N PRO A 16 12.35 -9.68 14.31
CA PRO A 16 12.93 -10.23 13.08
C PRO A 16 12.14 -11.37 12.44
N SER A 17 11.28 -12.05 13.21
CA SER A 17 10.43 -13.16 12.76
C SER A 17 9.07 -12.72 12.20
N ILE A 18 8.82 -11.42 12.03
CA ILE A 18 7.59 -10.93 11.38
C ILE A 18 7.44 -11.53 9.98
N LYS A 19 6.21 -11.95 9.66
CA LYS A 19 5.81 -12.37 8.31
C LYS A 19 5.67 -11.12 7.43
N ARG A 20 6.33 -11.07 6.28
CA ARG A 20 6.43 -9.88 5.42
C ARG A 20 5.87 -10.14 4.04
N PHE A 21 5.17 -9.14 3.51
CA PHE A 21 4.70 -9.11 2.13
C PHE A 21 5.05 -7.75 1.54
N MET A 22 6.00 -7.73 0.62
CA MET A 22 6.41 -6.50 -0.07
C MET A 22 5.75 -6.42 -1.44
N LEU A 23 4.99 -5.36 -1.68
CA LEU A 23 4.32 -5.11 -2.96
C LEU A 23 4.97 -3.90 -3.62
N TYR A 24 5.78 -4.15 -4.65
CA TYR A 24 6.38 -3.10 -5.47
C TYR A 24 5.57 -2.86 -6.74
N HIS A 25 5.63 -1.63 -7.26
CA HIS A 25 5.11 -1.25 -8.58
C HIS A 25 3.65 -1.64 -8.81
N GLN A 26 2.80 -1.42 -7.82
CA GLN A 26 1.35 -1.66 -7.93
C GLN A 26 0.59 -0.43 -8.44
N GLY A 27 1.14 0.78 -8.28
CA GLY A 27 0.46 2.01 -8.69
C GLY A 27 -0.69 2.41 -7.75
N CYS A 28 -1.55 3.31 -8.22
CA CYS A 28 -2.50 4.04 -7.36
C CYS A 28 -3.55 3.15 -6.66
N PHE A 29 -3.83 1.93 -7.15
CA PHE A 29 -4.80 1.02 -6.52
C PHE A 29 -4.21 0.21 -5.35
N ALA A 30 -2.90 0.34 -5.08
CA ALA A 30 -2.20 -0.42 -4.05
C ALA A 30 -2.84 -0.29 -2.67
N GLY A 31 -3.42 0.87 -2.35
CA GLY A 31 -4.13 1.11 -1.08
C GLY A 31 -5.26 0.11 -0.83
N GLY A 32 -6.08 -0.20 -1.86
CA GLY A 32 -7.11 -1.23 -1.75
C GLY A 32 -6.52 -2.64 -1.65
N THR A 33 -5.46 -2.90 -2.41
CA THR A 33 -4.75 -4.20 -2.41
C THR A 33 -4.17 -4.54 -1.05
N VAL A 34 -3.52 -3.59 -0.37
CA VAL A 34 -2.92 -3.84 0.95
C VAL A 34 -3.97 -4.07 2.02
N LEU A 35 -5.13 -3.41 1.96
CA LEU A 35 -6.23 -3.66 2.88
C LEU A 35 -6.86 -5.03 2.67
N ARG A 36 -7.02 -5.46 1.40
CA ARG A 36 -7.49 -6.81 1.07
C ARG A 36 -6.55 -7.87 1.62
N LEU A 37 -5.24 -7.71 1.39
CA LEU A 37 -4.23 -8.63 1.93
C LEU A 37 -4.23 -8.64 3.46
N ALA A 38 -4.30 -7.46 4.08
CA ALA A 38 -4.30 -7.33 5.53
C ALA A 38 -5.54 -7.96 6.18
N LYS A 39 -6.71 -7.86 5.53
CA LYS A 39 -7.94 -8.55 5.94
C LYS A 39 -7.70 -10.06 6.04
N ASP A 40 -7.23 -10.69 4.96
CA ASP A 40 -7.00 -12.13 4.94
C ASP A 40 -5.95 -12.57 5.98
N LEU A 41 -4.90 -11.77 6.16
CA LEU A 41 -3.86 -12.07 7.15
C LEU A 41 -4.36 -11.94 8.60
N ALA A 42 -5.15 -10.89 8.89
CA ALA A 42 -5.70 -10.65 10.22
C ALA A 42 -6.78 -11.68 10.59
N GLU A 43 -7.69 -12.01 9.67
CA GLU A 43 -8.80 -12.93 9.93
C GLU A 43 -8.36 -14.39 10.01
N ASN A 44 -7.35 -14.80 9.23
CA ASN A 44 -6.90 -16.19 9.21
C ASN A 44 -5.79 -16.51 10.23
N ASN A 45 -5.36 -15.55 11.06
CA ASN A 45 -4.31 -15.76 12.07
C ASN A 45 -4.76 -15.15 13.40
N ILE A 46 -5.15 -16.01 14.37
CA ILE A 46 -5.60 -15.58 15.70
C ILE A 46 -4.55 -14.68 16.36
N GLY A 47 -4.99 -13.51 16.83
CA GLY A 47 -4.15 -12.52 17.51
C GLY A 47 -3.21 -11.74 16.59
N ALA A 48 -3.29 -11.92 15.26
CA ALA A 48 -2.45 -11.15 14.34
C ALA A 48 -2.81 -9.66 14.37
N ARG A 49 -1.76 -8.84 14.33
CA ARG A 49 -1.83 -7.39 14.09
C ARG A 49 -0.91 -7.08 12.92
N VAL A 50 -1.50 -6.62 11.83
CA VAL A 50 -0.82 -6.37 10.57
C VAL A 50 -0.54 -4.88 10.47
N LEU A 51 0.74 -4.52 10.46
CA LEU A 51 1.17 -3.16 10.11
C LEU A 51 1.20 -3.04 8.58
N VAL A 52 0.29 -2.23 8.04
CA VAL A 52 0.26 -1.87 6.63
C VAL A 52 0.94 -0.53 6.47
N VAL A 53 1.83 -0.42 5.47
CA VAL A 53 2.49 0.83 5.09
C VAL A 53 2.45 1.00 3.58
N CYS A 54 1.96 2.15 3.13
CA CYS A 54 2.12 2.63 1.77
C CYS A 54 3.04 3.85 1.82
N SER A 55 4.10 3.86 1.00
CA SER A 55 5.03 4.98 0.91
C SER A 55 5.38 5.20 -0.55
N GLU A 56 5.12 6.41 -1.03
CA GLU A 56 5.31 6.83 -2.40
C GLU A 56 6.23 8.05 -2.43
N ILE A 57 7.22 8.01 -3.34
CA ILE A 57 8.21 9.07 -3.53
C ILE A 57 8.35 9.28 -5.04
N THR A 58 8.16 10.52 -5.49
CA THR A 58 8.13 10.91 -6.91
C THR A 58 9.51 10.97 -7.57
N VAL A 59 10.59 10.73 -6.82
CA VAL A 59 11.98 10.72 -7.32
C VAL A 59 12.15 9.81 -8.54
N VAL A 60 11.43 8.69 -8.63
CA VAL A 60 11.52 7.75 -9.75
C VAL A 60 10.80 8.22 -11.02
N THR A 61 9.85 9.16 -10.90
CA THR A 61 9.05 9.67 -12.02
C THR A 61 9.38 11.12 -12.39
N PHE A 62 10.17 11.82 -11.56
CA PHE A 62 10.56 13.20 -11.80
C PHE A 62 11.44 13.35 -13.04
N ARG A 63 11.02 14.22 -13.97
CA ARG A 63 11.74 14.49 -15.22
C ARG A 63 11.37 15.85 -15.79
N GLY A 64 12.26 16.39 -16.63
CA GLY A 64 12.01 17.65 -17.34
C GLY A 64 10.81 17.57 -18.31
N PRO A 65 10.18 18.71 -18.62
CA PRO A 65 9.04 18.75 -19.53
C PRO A 65 9.44 18.38 -20.96
N ASN A 66 8.52 17.75 -21.70
CA ASN A 66 8.69 17.40 -23.11
C ASN A 66 7.35 17.56 -23.85
N GLU A 67 7.32 18.38 -24.89
CA GLU A 67 6.10 18.69 -25.67
C GLU A 67 5.48 17.45 -26.34
N ASN A 68 6.29 16.43 -26.64
CA ASN A 68 5.83 15.16 -27.21
C ASN A 68 5.26 14.19 -26.15
N HIS A 69 5.31 14.54 -24.85
CA HIS A 69 4.86 13.70 -23.73
C HIS A 69 3.99 14.51 -22.76
N LEU A 70 2.82 14.96 -23.24
CA LEU A 70 1.87 15.75 -22.43
C LEU A 70 1.33 14.96 -21.22
N ASP A 71 1.21 13.64 -21.33
CA ASP A 71 0.89 12.72 -20.23
C ASP A 71 1.89 12.81 -19.07
N SER A 72 3.18 12.93 -19.40
CA SER A 72 4.21 13.14 -18.39
C SER A 72 4.02 14.46 -17.64
N LEU A 73 3.57 15.53 -18.31
CA LEU A 73 3.30 16.82 -17.67
C LEU A 73 2.14 16.72 -16.68
N VAL A 74 1.09 15.97 -17.03
CA VAL A 74 -0.01 15.68 -16.10
C VAL A 74 0.52 14.95 -14.86
N GLY A 75 1.38 13.94 -15.04
CA GLY A 75 2.04 13.26 -13.93
C GLY A 75 2.86 14.20 -13.04
N GLN A 76 3.67 15.09 -13.64
CA GLN A 76 4.47 16.07 -12.86
C GLN A 76 3.59 17.07 -12.08
N ALA A 77 2.38 17.36 -12.56
CA ALA A 77 1.46 18.29 -11.89
C ALA A 77 0.63 17.63 -10.77
N LEU A 78 0.36 16.33 -10.86
CA LEU A 78 -0.52 15.60 -9.93
C LEU A 78 0.22 14.87 -8.83
N PHE A 79 1.40 14.30 -9.12
CA PHE A 79 2.07 13.43 -8.18
C PHE A 79 2.82 14.20 -7.11
N GLY A 80 2.68 13.73 -5.87
CA GLY A 80 3.39 14.21 -4.71
C GLY A 80 3.88 13.06 -3.84
N ASP A 81 4.74 13.39 -2.90
CA ASP A 81 5.31 12.42 -1.96
C ASP A 81 4.37 12.22 -0.76
N GLY A 82 4.29 10.99 -0.25
CA GLY A 82 3.45 10.70 0.90
C GLY A 82 3.64 9.29 1.43
N ALA A 83 3.38 9.12 2.73
CA ALA A 83 3.30 7.82 3.36
C ALA A 83 2.09 7.74 4.29
N SER A 84 1.50 6.55 4.38
CA SER A 84 0.40 6.24 5.29
C SER A 84 0.61 4.88 5.94
N SER A 85 0.05 4.71 7.13
CA SER A 85 0.07 3.42 7.80
C SER A 85 -1.22 3.17 8.57
N VAL A 86 -1.60 1.90 8.67
CA VAL A 86 -2.73 1.44 9.48
C VAL A 86 -2.38 0.13 10.17
N ILE A 87 -2.95 -0.09 11.35
CA ILE A 87 -2.93 -1.39 12.04
C ILE A 87 -4.25 -2.09 11.76
N VAL A 88 -4.17 -3.28 11.18
CA VAL A 88 -5.34 -4.12 10.88
C VAL A 88 -5.27 -5.36 11.76
N GLY A 89 -6.39 -5.69 12.40
CA GLY A 89 -6.51 -6.84 13.28
C GLY A 89 -7.96 -7.31 13.35
N SER A 90 -8.14 -8.57 13.70
CA SER A 90 -9.44 -9.16 14.04
C SER A 90 -9.53 -9.37 15.55
N ASP A 91 -10.77 -9.46 16.04
CA ASP A 91 -11.10 -9.64 17.46
C ASP A 91 -10.38 -8.62 18.36
N PRO A 92 -10.80 -7.34 18.30
CA PRO A 92 -10.13 -6.27 19.04
C PRO A 92 -10.30 -6.43 20.55
N ASP A 93 -9.23 -6.23 21.32
CA ASP A 93 -9.32 -6.09 22.77
C ASP A 93 -9.80 -4.68 23.11
N THR A 94 -11.11 -4.53 23.32
CA THR A 94 -11.74 -3.23 23.58
C THR A 94 -11.27 -2.50 24.85
N THR A 95 -10.45 -3.15 25.70
CA THR A 95 -9.83 -2.48 26.86
C THR A 95 -8.66 -1.58 26.46
N ILE A 96 -8.00 -1.89 25.33
CA ILE A 96 -6.78 -1.20 24.86
C ILE A 96 -6.87 -0.76 23.38
N GLU A 97 -7.76 -1.37 22.60
CA GLU A 97 -7.95 -1.11 21.19
C GLU A 97 -9.32 -0.46 20.92
N ARG A 98 -9.33 0.50 20.01
CA ARG A 98 -10.56 1.15 19.54
C ARG A 98 -10.67 0.98 18.02
N PRO A 99 -11.57 0.10 17.54
CA PRO A 99 -11.83 -0.05 16.12
C PRO A 99 -12.30 1.28 15.51
N LEU A 100 -11.72 1.66 14.37
CA LEU A 100 -12.12 2.85 13.62
C LEU A 100 -13.08 2.49 12.47
N PHE A 101 -12.78 1.39 11.76
CA PHE A 101 -13.55 0.89 10.63
C PHE A 101 -13.51 -0.65 10.61
N HIS A 102 -14.49 -1.26 9.93
CA HIS A 102 -14.53 -2.70 9.69
C HIS A 102 -14.42 -2.99 8.20
N ILE A 103 -13.50 -3.88 7.81
CA ILE A 103 -13.35 -4.33 6.41
C ILE A 103 -14.26 -5.52 6.19
N VAL A 104 -15.49 -5.28 5.72
CA VAL A 104 -16.49 -6.35 5.53
C VAL A 104 -16.15 -7.23 4.34
N SER A 105 -15.78 -6.62 3.21
CA SER A 105 -15.41 -7.31 1.98
C SER A 105 -14.33 -6.52 1.23
N ALA A 106 -13.63 -7.21 0.33
CA ALA A 106 -12.66 -6.60 -0.56
C ALA A 106 -12.65 -7.36 -1.90
N SER A 107 -12.74 -6.63 -3.01
CA SER A 107 -12.76 -7.18 -4.37
C SER A 107 -11.93 -6.32 -5.30
N ALA A 108 -11.54 -6.89 -6.44
CA ALA A 108 -10.84 -6.18 -7.51
C ALA A 108 -11.35 -6.72 -8.85
N THR A 109 -11.33 -5.87 -9.88
CA THR A 109 -11.70 -6.25 -11.24
C THR A 109 -10.84 -5.50 -12.25
N VAL A 110 -10.72 -6.05 -13.45
CA VAL A 110 -10.13 -5.38 -14.61
C VAL A 110 -11.28 -4.82 -15.45
N LEU A 111 -11.19 -3.54 -15.82
CA LEU A 111 -12.22 -2.92 -16.63
C LEU A 111 -12.17 -3.47 -18.07
N PRO A 112 -13.32 -3.86 -18.66
CA PRO A 112 -13.35 -4.27 -20.07
C PRO A 112 -12.87 -3.15 -20.99
N ASN A 113 -12.12 -3.49 -22.04
CA ASN A 113 -11.59 -2.55 -23.04
C ASN A 113 -10.71 -1.42 -22.46
N SER A 114 -10.03 -1.65 -21.32
CA SER A 114 -9.12 -0.65 -20.72
C SER A 114 -7.65 -0.82 -21.11
N GLU A 115 -7.36 -1.72 -22.05
CA GLU A 115 -6.01 -1.97 -22.55
C GLU A 115 -5.40 -0.68 -23.13
N GLY A 116 -4.17 -0.36 -22.74
CA GLY A 116 -3.47 0.86 -23.19
C GLY A 116 -3.97 2.18 -22.59
N ASN A 117 -5.08 2.19 -21.84
CA ASN A 117 -5.63 3.38 -21.15
C ASN A 117 -5.18 3.47 -19.68
N PHE A 118 -4.16 2.69 -19.29
CA PHE A 118 -3.52 2.82 -17.99
C PHE A 118 -2.64 4.06 -18.03
N PHE A 119 -3.22 5.20 -17.66
CA PHE A 119 -2.41 6.29 -17.18
C PHE A 119 -1.81 5.83 -15.85
N PHE A 120 -0.47 5.79 -15.83
CA PHE A 120 0.47 5.43 -14.75
C PHE A 120 0.96 3.98 -14.72
#